data_AF-K2BB50-F1
#
_entry.id   AF-K2BB50-F1
#
_cell.length_a   1.000
_cell.length_b   1.000
_cell.length_c   1.000
_cell.angle_alpha   90.00
_cell.angle_beta   90.00
_cell.angle_gamma   90.00
#
_symmetry.space_group_name_H-M   'P 1'
#
loop_
_entity.id
_entity.type
_entity.pdbx_description
1 polymer ?
#
loop_
_entity_poly.entity_id
_entity_poly.type
_entity_poly.pdbx_seq_one_letter_code
_entity_poly.pdbx_strand_id
1 'polypeptide(L)' 'MFLARDKNNDLYLFDKLPIKGSECWWAETGVDGTYLRLDKSLYPEVTWESEPVAAELVVSKG' A
#
# COMPACT_ATOMS: atom_id res chain seq x y z
N MET A 1 -2.01 -5.72 7.25
CA MET A 1 -1.67 -5.25 5.89
C MET A 1 -1.15 -3.82 5.99
N PHE A 2 -0.56 -3.27 4.94
CA PHE A 2 0.04 -1.93 4.95
C PHE A 2 -0.34 -1.14 3.71
N LEU A 3 -0.81 0.09 3.89
CA LEU A 3 -1.09 1.03 2.81
C LEU A 3 0.15 1.89 2.56
N ALA A 4 0.54 2.02 1.29
CA ALA A 4 1.58 2.95 0.90
C ALA A 4 1.26 3.58 -0.45
N ARG A 5 1.72 4.82 -0.65
CA ARG A 5 1.52 5.57 -1.90
C ARG A 5 2.84 5.79 -2.59
N ASP A 6 2.88 5.52 -3.88
CA ASP A 6 4.03 5.79 -4.74
C ASP A 6 4.11 7.27 -5.13
N LYS A 7 5.26 7.73 -5.65
CA LYS A 7 5.44 9.12 -6.09
C LYS A 7 4.44 9.57 -7.16
N ASN A 8 3.95 8.64 -7.96
CA ASN A 8 2.96 8.90 -9.02
C ASN A 8 1.51 8.99 -8.47
N ASN A 9 1.32 8.93 -7.15
CA ASN A 9 0.05 8.90 -6.43
C ASN A 9 -0.72 7.57 -6.48
N ASP A 10 -0.17 6.51 -7.05
CA ASP A 10 -0.80 5.19 -6.98
C ASP A 10 -0.79 4.65 -5.55
N LEU A 11 -1.93 4.11 -5.13
CA LEU A 11 -2.14 3.55 -3.81
C LEU A 11 -2.09 2.03 -3.87
N TYR A 12 -1.35 1.43 -2.95
CA TYR A 12 -1.20 -0.01 -2.84
C TYR A 12 -1.46 -0.51 -1.41
N LEU A 13 -1.98 -1.72 -1.34
CA LEU A 13 -2.13 -2.50 -0.12
C LEU A 13 -1.17 -3.69 -0.17
N PHE A 14 -0.24 -3.75 0.78
CA PHE A 14 0.75 -4.81 0.92
C PHE A 14 0.36 -5.77 2.04
N ASP A 15 0.64 -7.05 1.86
CA ASP A 15 0.44 -8.07 2.90
C ASP A 15 1.42 -7.89 4.08
N LYS A 16 2.66 -7.51 3.77
CA LYS A 16 3.78 -7.23 4.67
C LYS A 16 4.23 -5.77 4.58
N LEU A 17 5.11 -5.36 5.49
CA LEU A 17 5.67 -4.01 5.49
C LEU A 17 6.51 -3.81 4.20
N PRO A 18 6.16 -2.84 3.34
CA PRO A 18 6.89 -2.63 2.10
C PRO A 18 8.22 -1.89 2.33
N ILE A 19 9.14 -2.03 1.38
CA ILE A 19 10.44 -1.38 1.38
C ILE A 19 10.38 -0.14 0.48
N LYS A 20 10.80 1.01 0.98
CA LYS A 20 10.82 2.26 0.21
C LYS A 20 11.90 2.21 -0.87
N GLY A 21 11.51 2.28 -2.14
CA GLY A 21 12.41 2.45 -3.28
C GLY A 21 12.63 3.94 -3.63
N SER A 22 13.17 4.19 -4.82
CA SER A 22 13.38 5.56 -5.33
C SER A 22 12.10 6.23 -5.81
N GLU A 23 11.15 5.46 -6.34
CA GLU A 23 9.90 5.95 -6.95
C GLU A 23 8.65 5.22 -6.47
N CYS A 24 8.81 3.97 -6.04
CA CYS A 24 7.72 3.11 -5.60
C CYS A 24 8.09 2.29 -4.35
N TRP A 25 7.07 1.77 -3.69
CA TRP A 25 7.17 0.82 -2.58
C TRP A 25 7.24 -0.63 -3.10
N TRP A 26 8.20 -1.41 -2.58
CA TRP A 26 8.43 -2.79 -3.01
C TRP A 26 7.96 -3.79 -1.96
N ALA A 27 7.33 -4.87 -2.41
CA ALA A 27 7.14 -6.05 -1.57
C ALA A 27 8.47 -6.78 -1.36
N GLU A 28 8.71 -7.28 -0.15
CA GLU A 28 9.98 -7.89 0.30
C GLU A 28 10.44 -9.08 -0.56
N THR A 29 9.50 -9.79 -1.19
CA THR A 29 9.77 -10.86 -2.14
C THR A 29 9.02 -10.54 -3.42
N GLY A 30 9.73 -10.29 -4.53
CA GLY A 30 9.20 -9.94 -5.86
C GLY A 30 8.34 -11.03 -6.52
N VAL A 31 7.47 -11.66 -5.74
CA VAL A 31 6.44 -12.60 -6.14
C VAL A 31 5.18 -11.78 -6.39
N ASP A 32 4.69 -11.84 -7.62
CA ASP A 32 3.40 -11.26 -8.01
C ASP A 32 2.28 -11.81 -7.10
N GLY A 33 1.49 -10.90 -6.52
CA GLY A 33 0.35 -11.23 -5.65
C GLY A 33 0.50 -10.86 -4.17
N THR A 34 1.64 -10.29 -3.76
CA THR A 34 1.87 -9.80 -2.39
C THR A 34 1.34 -8.38 -2.14
N TYR A 35 0.84 -7.72 -3.19
CA TYR A 35 0.23 -6.41 -3.11
C TYR A 35 -0.94 -6.24 -4.07
N LEU A 36 -1.84 -5.32 -3.73
CA LEU A 36 -3.01 -4.96 -4.53
C LEU A 36 -2.99 -3.47 -4.81
N ARG A 37 -3.22 -3.07 -6.06
CA ARG A 37 -3.49 -1.66 -6.39
C ARG A 37 -4.92 -1.32 -6.02
N LEU A 38 -5.09 -0.22 -5.28
CA LEU A 38 -6.39 0.30 -4.88
C LEU A 38 -6.76 1.54 -5.72
N ASP A 39 -8.01 1.97 -5.61
CA ASP A 39 -8.41 3.28 -6.12
C ASP A 39 -7.61 4.38 -5.40
N LYS A 40 -6.92 5.22 -6.17
CA LYS A 40 -6.04 6.27 -5.65
C LYS A 40 -6.77 7.35 -4.85
N SER A 41 -8.09 7.49 -5.00
CA SER A 41 -8.91 8.45 -4.24
C SER A 41 -9.14 8.02 -2.80
N LEU A 42 -8.91 6.75 -2.47
CA LEU A 42 -8.99 6.24 -1.10
C LEU A 42 -7.79 6.72 -0.29
N TYR A 43 -8.00 6.93 1.01
CA TYR A 43 -6.98 7.29 2.00
C TYR A 43 -6.08 8.45 1.55
N PRO A 44 -6.64 9.66 1.31
CA PRO A 44 -5.89 10.83 0.86
C PRO A 44 -4.81 11.29 1.85
N GLU A 45 -4.89 10.89 3.11
CA GLU A 45 -3.90 11.13 4.16
C GLU A 45 -2.60 10.32 3.97
N VAL A 46 -2.64 9.21 3.24
CA VAL A 46 -1.45 8.42 2.91
C VAL A 46 -0.73 9.11 1.76
N THR A 47 0.53 9.48 1.96
CA THR A 47 1.35 10.20 0.96
C THR A 47 2.65 9.45 0.69
N TRP A 48 3.40 9.87 -0.34
CA TRP A 48 4.73 9.31 -0.59
C TRP A 48 5.71 9.53 0.59
N GLU A 49 5.53 10.62 1.34
CA GLU A 49 6.39 10.96 2.48
C GLU A 49 5.96 10.32 3.80
N SER A 50 4.74 9.77 3.88
CA SER A 50 4.31 9.03 5.06
C SER A 50 4.95 7.65 5.12
N GLU A 51 5.18 7.16 6.34
CA GLU A 51 5.43 5.75 6.58
C GLU A 51 4.22 4.89 6.16
N PRO A 52 4.42 3.61 5.80
CA PRO A 52 3.32 2.72 5.47
C PRO A 52 2.32 2.61 6.63
N VAL A 53 1.03 2.78 6.33
CA VAL A 53 -0.04 2.80 7.33
C VAL A 53 -0.60 1.40 7.53
N ALA A 54 -0.60 0.91 8.77
CA ALA A 54 -1.18 -0.39 9.09
C ALA A 54 -2.70 -0.40 8.80
N ALA A 55 -3.16 -1.43 8.12
CA ALA A 55 -4.55 -1.66 7.76
C ALA A 55 -5.00 -3.07 8.14
N GLU A 56 -6.26 -3.18 8.56
CA GLU A 56 -6.93 -4.42 8.92
C GLU A 56 -8.07 -4.70 7.94
N LEU A 57 -8.20 -5.96 7.50
CA LEU A 57 -9.30 -6.39 6.66
C LEU A 57 -10.47 -6.79 7.57
N VAL A 58 -11.58 -6.05 7.46
CA VAL A 58 -12.79 -6.32 8.24
C VAL A 58 -13.84 -6.93 7.33
N VAL A 59 -14.35 -8.11 7.69
CA VAL A 59 -15.50 -8.70 7.00
C VAL A 59 -16.75 -8.00 7.50
N SER A 60 -17.39 -7.20 6.66
CA SER A 60 -18.73 -6.68 6.96
C SER A 60 -19.76 -7.78 6.73
N LYS A 61 -20.62 -8.01 7.72
CA LYS A 61 -21.85 -8.79 7.49
C LYS A 61 -22.80 -7.86 6.72
N GLY A 62 -22.99 -8.14 5.44
CA GLY A 62 -24.01 -7.52 4.60
C GLY A 62 -25.43 -7.91 5.01
#